data_AF-A0A3N9P4X7-F1
#
_entry.id   AF-A0A3N9P4X7-F1
#
_cell.length_a   1.000
_cell.length_b   1.000
_cell.length_c   1.000
_cell.angle_alpha   90.00
_cell.angle_beta   90.00
_cell.angle_gamma   90.00
#
_symmetry.space_group_name_H-M   'P 1'
#
loop_
_entity.id
_entity.type
_entity.pdbx_description
1 polymer ?
#
loop_
_entity_poly.entity_id
_entity_poly.type
_entity_poly.pdbx_seq_one_letter_code
_entity_poly.pdbx_strand_id
1 'polypeptide(L)' 'MAKSREEMKRLLTTVIPIKTPDNPFTPRFVPTCGCGAVAEYEVYEHREAHCRKCMLDAVDSNVFTVVRRIGGYDDAS' A
#
# COMPACT_ATOMS: atom_id res chain seq x y z
N MET A 1 -45.80 23.98 4.42
CA MET A 1 -45.38 23.41 5.71
C MET A 1 -43.90 23.13 5.64
N ALA A 2 -43.09 23.86 6.39
CA ALA A 2 -41.63 23.71 6.37
C ALA A 2 -41.21 22.67 7.42
N LYS A 3 -40.37 21.71 7.04
CA LYS A 3 -39.82 20.71 7.96
C LYS A 3 -38.97 21.38 9.03
N SER A 4 -39.06 20.86 10.25
CA SER A 4 -38.33 21.40 11.40
C SER A 4 -36.82 21.34 11.16
N ARG A 5 -36.10 22.32 11.69
CA ARG A 5 -34.64 22.45 11.52
C ARG A 5 -33.89 21.22 12.07
N GLU A 6 -34.48 20.50 13.01
CA GLU A 6 -33.97 19.25 13.58
C GLU A 6 -34.16 18.04 12.66
N GLU A 7 -35.28 17.95 11.93
CA GLU A 7 -35.47 16.91 10.90
C GLU A 7 -34.46 17.05 9.76
N MET A 8 -34.13 18.29 9.38
CA MET A 8 -33.10 18.54 8.36
C MET A 8 -31.72 18.06 8.82
N LYS A 9 -31.35 18.27 10.09
CA LYS A 9 -30.06 17.81 10.63
C LYS A 9 -29.93 16.30 10.55
N ARG A 10 -30.99 15.54 10.89
CA ARG A 10 -30.96 14.06 10.85
C ARG A 10 -30.82 13.48 9.44
N LEU A 11 -31.39 14.15 8.44
CA LEU A 11 -31.28 13.74 7.03
C LEU A 11 -29.91 14.02 6.41
N LEU A 12 -29.18 15.01 6.94
CA LEU A 12 -27.88 15.45 6.41
C LEU A 12 -26.68 14.73 7.05
N THR A 13 -26.85 14.11 8.21
CA THR A 13 -25.78 13.40 8.94
C THR A 13 -25.92 11.88 8.87
N THR A 14 -26.05 11.31 7.68
CA THR A 14 -25.83 9.87 7.49
C THR A 14 -24.33 9.60 7.52
N VAL A 15 -23.78 9.45 8.73
CA VAL A 15 -22.39 9.01 8.92
C VAL A 15 -22.34 7.51 8.61
N ILE A 16 -21.84 7.16 7.43
CA ILE A 16 -21.55 5.76 7.08
C ILE A 16 -20.13 5.46 7.57
N PRO A 17 -19.94 4.63 8.62
CA PRO A 17 -18.61 4.28 9.06
C PRO A 17 -17.94 3.39 8.01
N ILE A 18 -16.75 3.80 7.56
CA ILE A 18 -15.89 2.94 6.74
C ILE A 18 -15.43 1.79 7.64
N LYS A 19 -15.94 0.57 7.39
CA LYS A 19 -15.46 -0.63 8.08
C LYS A 19 -14.06 -0.97 7.58
N THR A 20 -13.10 -1.00 8.47
CA THR A 20 -11.80 -1.62 8.20
C THR A 20 -12.01 -3.10 7.90
N PRO A 21 -11.44 -3.66 6.83
CA PRO A 21 -11.57 -5.08 6.53
C PRO A 21 -10.96 -5.92 7.65
N ASP A 22 -11.69 -6.93 8.13
CA ASP A 22 -11.25 -7.83 9.20
C ASP A 22 -10.07 -8.72 8.78
N ASN A 23 -9.91 -8.95 7.47
CA ASN A 23 -8.86 -9.79 6.95
C ASN A 23 -7.62 -8.95 6.60
N PRO A 24 -6.46 -9.19 7.26
CA PRO A 24 -5.22 -8.61 6.79
C PRO A 24 -4.97 -9.11 5.36
N PHE A 25 -4.65 -8.18 4.47
CA PHE A 25 -4.22 -8.53 3.12
C PHE A 25 -2.95 -9.37 3.20
N THR A 26 -3.11 -10.69 3.09
CA THR A 26 -2.00 -11.62 2.95
C THR A 26 -1.81 -11.84 1.45
N PRO A 27 -0.72 -11.32 0.85
CA PRO A 27 -0.47 -11.61 -0.55
C PRO A 27 -0.34 -13.12 -0.73
N ARG A 28 -1.10 -13.70 -1.66
CA ARG A 28 -1.08 -15.16 -1.97
C ARG A 28 0.32 -15.67 -2.31
N PHE A 29 1.21 -14.77 -2.71
CA PHE A 29 2.60 -15.04 -3.00
C PHE A 29 3.45 -13.95 -2.34
N VAL A 30 4.28 -14.33 -1.38
CA VAL A 30 5.28 -13.44 -0.79
C VAL A 30 6.53 -13.56 -1.66
N PRO A 31 6.86 -12.55 -2.47
CA PRO A 31 8.06 -12.62 -3.29
C PRO A 31 9.28 -12.73 -2.37
N THR A 32 10.25 -13.54 -2.81
CA THR A 32 11.50 -13.75 -2.09
C THR A 32 12.64 -13.09 -2.85
N CYS A 33 13.57 -12.52 -2.11
CA CYS A 33 14.82 -12.03 -2.66
C CYS A 33 15.69 -13.23 -3.07
N GLY A 34 16.61 -13.04 -4.02
CA GLY A 34 17.59 -14.07 -4.39
C GLY A 34 18.48 -14.56 -3.24
N CYS A 35 18.51 -13.85 -2.11
CA CYS A 35 19.20 -14.25 -0.87
C CYS A 35 18.32 -15.11 0.08
N GLY A 36 17.06 -15.39 -0.28
CA GLY A 36 16.11 -16.18 0.51
C GLY A 36 15.29 -15.39 1.52
N ALA A 37 15.58 -14.11 1.75
CA ALA A 37 14.77 -13.24 2.60
C ALA A 37 13.46 -12.82 1.93
N VAL A 38 12.47 -12.40 2.73
CA VAL A 38 11.23 -11.79 2.22
C VAL A 38 11.57 -10.51 1.46
N ALA A 39 11.05 -10.39 0.24
CA ALA A 39 11.23 -9.19 -0.56
C ALA A 39 10.17 -8.13 -0.19
N GLU A 40 10.66 -6.93 0.09
CA GLU A 40 9.84 -5.75 0.42
C GLU A 40 9.86 -4.72 -0.71
N TYR A 41 10.83 -4.83 -1.63
CA TYR A 41 11.07 -3.88 -2.70
C TYR A 41 11.16 -4.62 -4.03
N GLU A 42 10.73 -3.98 -5.10
CA GLU A 42 10.82 -4.49 -6.47
C GLU A 42 11.50 -3.44 -7.36
N VAL A 43 12.46 -3.88 -8.16
CA VAL A 43 13.10 -3.05 -9.18
C VAL A 43 12.14 -2.87 -10.36
N TYR A 44 11.93 -1.62 -10.79
CA TYR A 44 10.91 -1.30 -11.81
C TYR A 44 11.19 -1.93 -13.18
N GLU A 45 12.46 -1.94 -13.58
CA GLU A 45 12.89 -2.32 -14.93
C GLU A 45 12.76 -3.83 -15.19
N HIS A 46 13.20 -4.65 -14.22
CA HIS A 46 13.25 -6.11 -14.35
C HIS A 46 12.25 -6.86 -13.48
N ARG A 47 11.47 -6.15 -12.65
CA ARG A 47 10.52 -6.73 -11.68
C ARG A 47 11.19 -7.72 -10.71
N GLU A 48 12.45 -7.44 -10.40
CA GLU A 48 13.25 -8.25 -9.48
C GLU A 48 12.94 -7.86 -8.04
N ALA A 49 12.56 -8.86 -7.24
CA ALA A 49 12.18 -8.65 -5.85
C ALA A 49 13.42 -8.72 -4.95
N HIS A 50 13.60 -7.70 -4.11
CA HIS A 50 14.71 -7.59 -3.18
C HIS A 50 14.24 -7.31 -1.75
N CYS A 51 15.00 -7.84 -0.79
CA CYS A 51 14.88 -7.44 0.60
C CYS A 51 15.55 -6.06 0.79
N ARG A 52 15.24 -5.38 1.90
CA ARG A 52 15.80 -4.05 2.20
C ARG A 52 17.33 -3.99 2.10
N LYS A 53 18.03 -5.02 2.56
CA LYS A 53 19.49 -5.05 2.55
C LYS A 53 20.06 -5.08 1.13
N CYS A 54 19.60 -6.04 0.30
CA CYS A 54 20.06 -6.15 -1.08
C CYS A 54 19.64 -4.94 -1.93
N MET A 55 18.49 -4.33 -1.63
CA MET A 55 18.09 -3.06 -2.27
C MET A 55 19.04 -1.92 -1.91
N LEU A 56 19.43 -1.76 -0.64
CA LEU A 56 20.36 -0.71 -0.24
C LEU A 56 21.75 -0.90 -0.84
N ASP A 57 22.23 -2.15 -0.89
CA ASP A 57 23.51 -2.47 -1.55
C ASP A 57 23.46 -2.13 -3.06
N ALA A 58 22.32 -2.31 -3.72
CA ALA A 58 22.15 -1.95 -5.13
C ALA A 58 22.04 -0.43 -5.36
N VAL A 59 21.37 0.30 -4.45
CA VAL A 59 21.24 1.76 -4.50
C VAL A 59 22.58 2.47 -4.27
N ASP A 60 23.48 1.87 -3.48
CA ASP A 60 24.84 2.39 -3.25
C ASP A 60 25.78 2.15 -4.45
N SER A 61 25.30 1.52 -5.52
CA SER A 61 26.06 1.32 -6.76
C SER A 61 26.05 2.57 -7.66
N ASN A 62 26.99 2.65 -8.60
CA ASN A 62 27.04 3.74 -9.60
C ASN A 62 25.86 3.73 -10.61
N VAL A 63 24.94 2.78 -10.50
CA VAL A 63 23.80 2.64 -11.41
C VAL A 63 22.52 3.05 -10.68
N PHE A 64 21.89 4.11 -11.15
CA PHE A 64 20.59 4.55 -10.63
C PHE A 64 19.52 3.48 -10.93
N THR A 65 19.06 2.80 -9.89
CA THR A 65 18.00 1.79 -9.98
C THR A 65 16.72 2.33 -9.34
N VAL A 66 15.62 2.32 -10.09
CA VAL A 66 14.30 2.74 -9.57
C VAL A 66 13.64 1.55 -8.89
N VAL A 67 13.27 1.70 -7.62
CA VAL A 67 12.62 0.66 -6.83
C VAL A 67 11.29 1.14 -6.26
N ARG A 68 10.32 0.22 -6.18
CA ARG A 68 9.03 0.44 -5.51
C ARG A 68 8.84 -0.53 -4.36
N ARG A 69 8.02 -0.17 -3.37
CA ARG A 69 7.65 -1.10 -2.31
C ARG A 69 6.60 -2.11 -2.80
N ILE A 70 6.79 -3.36 -2.42
CA ILE A 70 5.85 -4.45 -2.68
C ILE A 70 4.83 -4.45 -1.54
N GLY A 71 3.58 -4.16 -1.85
CA GLY A 71 2.53 -4.09 -0.84
C GLY A 71 2.57 -2.77 -0.07
N GLY A 72 1.85 -1.79 -0.61
CA GLY A 72 1.53 -0.52 -0.01
C GLY A 72 0.30 0.01 -0.72
N TYR A 73 -0.54 0.78 -0.03
CA TYR A 73 -1.58 1.54 -0.72
C TYR A 73 -0.84 2.62 -1.51
N ASP A 74 -0.94 2.58 -2.84
CA ASP A 74 -0.51 3.68 -3.70
C ASP A 74 -1.49 4.82 -3.44
N ASP A 75 -1.19 5.65 -2.45
CA ASP A 75 -2.00 6.80 -2.03
C ASP A 75 -1.82 8.01 -2.97
N ALA A 76 -1.12 7.83 -4.09
CA ALA A 76 -1.10 8.77 -5.19
C ALA A 76 -2.40 8.68 -6.01
N SER A 77 -3.45 9.34 -5.52
CA SER A 77 -4.62 9.76 -6.32
C SER A 77 -4.52 11.22 -6.72
#